data_AF-A0A4R7T8N4-F1
#
_entry.id   AF-A0A4R7T8N4-F1
#
_cell.length_a   1.000
_cell.length_b   1.000
_cell.length_c   1.000
_cell.angle_alpha   90.00
_cell.angle_beta   90.00
_cell.angle_gamma   90.00
#
_symmetry.space_group_name_H-M   'P 1'
#
loop_
_entity.id
_entity.type
_entity.pdbx_description
1 polymer ?
#
loop_
_entity_poly.entity_id
_entity_poly.type
_entity_poly.pdbx_seq_one_letter_code
_entity_poly.pdbx_strand_id
1 'polypeptide(L)'
;MNDNKDTRSGKTLGDIRIGDLSPELQKRLADAIRAAQPQLNEVNRVIAARIAPQVEGIVRAAAANIPKVLPNFVLPPLKIDYETLFPNLAEFNETLLSGLKPALEATHLLQREQFGKIFEQLRRVAERILPPNWHGANGLSVDLLETLLLDEGLPLAWVPPKAVLEKVFAAPTPAQRRNVIGRNWKIIGESCVQVLDSIEDPSLGEHVQFARLSAVSLLGGSPAPSQALSANLLDSVLRAEFSSPARKTVTSQKTRLDMEDYPIRVAIVLGAVWAAHGEYWPDKGHKIPHTFSRHASAHGVSRRQYTKINATLSLMHVTSLLKMLDVDTPR
;
A
#
# COMPACT_ATOMS: atom_id res chain seq x y z
N MET A 1 16.36 66.16 31.48
CA MET A 1 15.60 65.71 30.30
C MET A 1 16.04 64.28 30.03
N ASN A 2 15.07 63.36 29.99
CA ASN A 2 15.19 61.90 29.73
C ASN A 2 16.25 61.55 28.67
N ASP A 3 16.89 60.37 28.66
CA ASP A 3 16.20 59.09 28.51
C ASP A 3 17.04 57.85 28.83
N ASN A 4 16.29 56.79 29.11
CA ASN A 4 16.64 55.42 29.46
C ASN A 4 17.12 54.60 28.23
N LYS A 5 18.07 53.67 28.41
CA LYS A 5 18.05 52.35 27.75
C LYS A 5 19.09 51.39 28.31
N ASP A 6 18.57 50.48 29.13
CA ASP A 6 19.14 49.23 29.60
C ASP A 6 19.16 48.20 28.44
N THR A 7 20.28 47.50 28.24
CA THR A 7 20.34 46.28 27.40
C THR A 7 21.12 45.20 28.14
N ARG A 8 20.44 44.47 29.03
CA ARG A 8 20.85 43.14 29.48
C ARG A 8 20.39 42.10 28.48
N SER A 9 21.35 41.44 27.84
CA SER A 9 21.17 40.19 27.10
C SER A 9 20.88 39.05 28.09
N GLY A 10 19.61 38.70 28.26
CA GLY A 10 19.16 37.56 29.05
C GLY A 10 19.42 36.23 28.35
N LYS A 11 20.10 35.30 29.05
CA LYS A 11 20.13 33.88 28.67
C LYS A 11 18.74 33.27 28.92
N THR A 12 18.20 32.59 27.93
CA THR A 12 16.93 31.86 28.00
C THR A 12 17.02 30.63 28.90
N LEU A 13 15.94 30.33 29.63
CA LEU A 13 15.80 29.21 30.59
C LEU A 13 16.03 27.79 30.01
N GLY A 14 16.32 27.64 28.71
CA GLY A 14 16.50 26.35 28.03
C GLY A 14 17.91 25.74 28.12
N ASP A 15 18.90 26.45 28.67
CA ASP A 15 20.33 26.06 28.57
C ASP A 15 20.99 25.60 29.89
N ILE A 16 20.23 25.38 30.96
CA ILE A 16 20.80 24.95 32.25
C ILE A 16 20.98 23.42 32.26
N ARG A 17 22.22 22.93 32.31
CA ARG A 17 22.51 21.49 32.45
C ARG A 17 22.44 21.10 33.92
N ILE A 18 22.08 19.85 34.24
CA ILE A 18 21.96 19.35 35.63
C ILE A 18 23.26 19.55 36.44
N GLY A 19 24.42 19.55 35.77
CA GLY A 19 25.72 19.85 36.36
C GLY A 19 25.92 21.30 36.81
N ASP A 20 25.07 22.23 36.38
CA ASP A 20 25.12 23.67 36.72
C ASP A 20 24.29 24.02 37.98
N LEU A 21 23.61 23.02 38.57
CA LEU A 21 22.82 23.17 39.79
C LEU A 21 23.68 23.05 41.05
N SER A 22 23.30 23.76 42.12
CA SER A 22 23.99 23.61 43.40
C SER A 22 23.87 22.17 43.94
N PRO A 23 24.85 21.68 44.73
CA PRO A 23 24.83 20.31 45.27
C PRO A 23 23.55 19.97 46.04
N GLU A 24 22.96 20.97 46.72
CA GLU A 24 21.70 20.82 47.46
C GLU A 24 20.49 20.65 46.52
N LEU A 25 20.48 21.34 45.38
CA LEU A 25 19.45 21.21 44.35
C LEU A 25 19.58 19.89 43.59
N GLN A 26 20.81 19.44 43.31
CA GLN A 26 21.06 18.11 42.71
C GLN A 26 20.57 16.99 43.63
N LYS A 27 20.81 17.11 44.94
CA LYS A 27 20.33 16.14 45.94
C LYS A 27 18.80 16.11 46.02
N ARG A 28 18.15 17.27 46.09
CA ARG A 28 16.68 17.37 46.09
C ARG A 28 16.04 16.81 44.82
N LEU A 29 16.67 17.02 43.66
CA LEU A 29 16.22 16.46 42.39
C LEU A 29 16.38 14.93 42.37
N ALA A 30 17.51 14.41 42.86
CA ALA A 30 17.74 12.97 42.96
C ALA A 30 16.77 12.28 43.93
N ASP A 31 16.45 12.93 45.05
CA ASP A 31 15.48 12.42 46.04
C ASP A 31 14.05 12.45 45.46
N ALA A 32 13.68 13.48 44.68
CA ALA A 32 12.40 13.56 43.99
C ALA A 32 12.26 12.49 42.88
N ILE A 33 13.31 12.25 42.10
CA ILE A 33 13.34 11.18 41.09
C ILE A 33 13.21 9.81 41.76
N ARG A 34 13.92 9.59 42.89
CA ARG A 34 13.84 8.35 43.66
C ARG A 34 12.45 8.13 44.26
N ALA A 35 11.79 9.19 44.72
CA ALA A 35 10.43 9.14 45.25
C ALA A 35 9.38 8.87 44.15
N ALA A 36 9.61 9.35 42.92
CA ALA A 36 8.72 9.13 41.78
C ALA A 36 8.94 7.78 41.05
N GLN A 37 10.11 7.15 41.23
CA GLN A 37 10.47 5.90 40.55
C GLN A 37 9.47 4.74 40.74
N PRO A 38 8.90 4.49 41.94
CA PRO A 38 7.90 3.44 42.13
C PRO A 38 6.61 3.71 41.35
N GLN A 39 6.20 4.98 41.29
CA GLN A 39 5.01 5.41 40.55
C GLN A 39 5.25 5.30 39.04
N LEU A 40 6.44 5.67 38.55
CA LEU A 40 6.85 5.47 37.15
C LEU A 40 6.91 3.99 36.75
N ASN A 41 7.40 3.12 37.64
CA ASN A 41 7.42 1.69 37.40
C ASN A 41 6.01 1.10 37.37
N GLU A 42 5.11 1.57 38.23
CA GLU A 42 3.71 1.15 38.25
C GLU A 42 2.95 1.62 37.00
N VAL A 43 3.20 2.85 36.56
CA VAL A 43 2.67 3.41 35.31
C VAL A 43 3.15 2.60 34.11
N ASN A 44 4.46 2.28 34.03
CA ASN A 44 5.00 1.42 32.98
C ASN A 44 4.39 0.02 33.02
N ARG A 45 4.14 -0.53 34.21
CA ARG A 45 3.49 -1.85 34.38
C ARG A 45 2.04 -1.82 33.92
N VAL A 46 1.27 -0.80 34.29
CA VAL A 46 -0.15 -0.65 33.89
C VAL A 46 -0.29 -0.39 32.39
N ILE A 47 0.60 0.42 31.82
CA ILE A 47 0.66 0.69 30.38
C ILE A 47 1.05 -0.58 29.62
N ALA A 48 2.09 -1.29 30.03
CA ALA A 48 2.47 -2.56 29.40
C ALA A 48 1.37 -3.61 29.52
N ALA A 49 0.73 -3.74 30.69
CA ALA A 49 -0.34 -4.70 30.93
C ALA A 49 -1.63 -4.40 30.14
N ARG A 50 -1.90 -3.13 29.80
CA ARG A 50 -3.09 -2.75 29.01
C ARG A 50 -2.83 -2.67 27.51
N ILE A 51 -1.63 -2.26 27.09
CA ILE A 51 -1.28 -2.07 25.68
C ILE A 51 -0.71 -3.35 25.06
N ALA A 52 0.14 -4.12 25.77
CA ALA A 52 0.75 -5.31 25.19
C ALA A 52 -0.27 -6.37 24.74
N PRO A 53 -1.35 -6.67 25.49
CA PRO A 53 -2.39 -7.61 25.02
C PRO A 53 -3.18 -7.08 23.83
N GLN A 54 -3.37 -5.75 23.73
CA GLN A 54 -4.05 -5.13 22.59
C GLN A 54 -3.18 -5.20 21.33
N VAL A 55 -1.88 -4.94 21.46
CA VAL A 55 -0.91 -5.02 20.35
C VAL A 55 -0.68 -6.47 19.94
N GLU A 56 -0.50 -7.41 20.87
CA GLU A 56 -0.45 -8.83 20.55
C GLU A 56 -1.76 -9.33 19.94
N GLY A 57 -2.91 -8.83 20.40
CA GLY A 57 -4.21 -9.10 19.82
C GLY A 57 -4.31 -8.61 18.38
N ILE A 58 -3.83 -7.40 18.09
CA ILE A 58 -3.78 -6.82 16.74
C ILE A 58 -2.82 -7.60 15.84
N VAL A 59 -1.62 -7.97 16.34
CA VAL A 59 -0.63 -8.74 15.58
C VAL A 59 -1.10 -10.17 15.32
N ARG A 60 -1.72 -10.85 16.30
CA ARG A 60 -2.32 -12.18 16.11
C ARG A 60 -3.54 -12.12 15.20
N ALA A 61 -4.41 -11.13 15.34
CA ALA A 61 -5.57 -10.94 14.46
C ALA A 61 -5.14 -10.63 13.02
N ALA A 62 -4.12 -9.78 12.85
CA ALA A 62 -3.52 -9.50 11.56
C ALA A 62 -2.85 -10.75 10.97
N ALA A 63 -2.17 -11.58 11.76
CA ALA A 63 -1.55 -12.82 11.29
C ALA A 63 -2.55 -13.96 11.01
N ALA A 64 -3.68 -14.01 11.71
CA ALA A 64 -4.68 -15.08 11.59
C ALA A 64 -5.79 -14.79 10.56
N ASN A 65 -6.08 -13.52 10.26
CA ASN A 65 -7.19 -13.10 9.37
C ASN A 65 -6.72 -12.21 8.21
N ILE A 66 -5.51 -12.45 7.68
CA ILE A 66 -4.87 -11.64 6.60
C ILE A 66 -5.82 -11.30 5.42
N PRO A 67 -6.75 -12.18 4.96
CA PRO A 67 -7.67 -11.81 3.87
C PRO A 67 -8.75 -10.78 4.26
N LYS A 68 -9.14 -10.70 5.55
CA LYS A 68 -10.30 -9.90 6.02
C LYS A 68 -9.94 -8.56 6.67
N VAL A 69 -8.66 -8.29 6.98
CA VAL A 69 -8.27 -7.16 7.86
C VAL A 69 -7.54 -6.03 7.11
N LEU A 70 -7.00 -6.30 5.92
CA LEU A 70 -6.41 -5.25 5.09
C LEU A 70 -7.38 -4.15 4.64
N PRO A 71 -8.72 -4.34 4.56
CA PRO A 71 -9.61 -3.26 4.18
C PRO A 71 -9.76 -2.12 5.22
N ASN A 72 -9.29 -2.31 6.45
CA ASN A 72 -9.51 -1.33 7.53
C ASN A 72 -8.25 -0.93 8.30
N PHE A 73 -7.05 -1.30 7.81
CA PHE A 73 -5.83 -0.99 8.55
C PHE A 73 -5.32 0.44 8.28
N VAL A 74 -6.10 1.42 8.72
CA VAL A 74 -5.55 2.72 9.13
C VAL A 74 -5.09 2.52 10.56
N LEU A 75 -3.77 2.61 10.81
CA LEU A 75 -3.28 2.67 12.19
C LEU A 75 -4.02 3.83 12.88
N PRO A 76 -4.84 3.58 13.92
CA PRO A 76 -5.40 4.68 14.67
C PRO A 76 -4.22 5.50 15.17
N PRO A 77 -4.26 6.84 15.08
CA PRO A 77 -3.32 7.62 15.87
C PRO A 77 -3.50 7.14 17.30
N LEU A 78 -2.41 6.63 17.90
CA LEU A 78 -2.38 6.35 19.32
C LEU A 78 -2.58 7.69 20.03
N LYS A 79 -3.83 8.10 20.18
CA LYS A 79 -4.24 9.14 21.10
C LYS A 79 -4.12 8.52 22.48
N ILE A 80 -2.89 8.58 23.00
CA ILE A 80 -2.65 8.38 24.41
C ILE A 80 -3.27 9.60 25.08
N ASP A 81 -4.46 9.42 25.62
CA ASP A 81 -5.11 10.41 26.44
C ASP A 81 -4.46 10.39 27.82
N TYR A 82 -3.50 11.30 28.00
CA TYR A 82 -2.73 11.41 29.25
C TYR A 82 -3.61 11.85 30.42
N GLU A 83 -4.72 12.54 30.18
CA GLU A 83 -5.66 12.95 31.23
C GLU A 83 -6.41 11.75 31.81
N THR A 84 -6.76 10.76 30.97
CA THR A 84 -7.36 9.50 31.46
C THR A 84 -6.36 8.54 32.09
N LEU A 85 -5.08 8.61 31.71
CA LEU A 85 -4.01 7.81 32.35
C LEU A 85 -3.55 8.38 33.69
N PHE A 86 -3.66 9.70 33.88
CA PHE A 86 -3.26 10.39 35.10
C PHE A 86 -4.37 11.37 35.53
N PRO A 87 -5.49 10.88 36.08
CA PRO A 87 -6.69 11.68 36.36
C PRO A 87 -6.48 12.84 37.34
N ASN A 88 -5.33 12.90 38.02
CA ASN A 88 -4.96 13.96 38.96
C ASN A 88 -3.73 14.78 38.49
N LEU A 89 -3.47 14.85 37.18
CA LEU A 89 -2.38 15.66 36.60
C LEU A 89 -2.38 17.13 37.09
N ALA A 90 -3.57 17.67 37.39
CA ALA A 90 -3.75 19.02 37.93
C ALA A 90 -3.29 19.19 39.40
N GLU A 91 -3.15 18.11 40.17
CA GLU A 91 -2.63 18.14 41.55
C GLU A 91 -1.09 18.08 41.61
N PHE A 92 -0.43 17.79 40.49
CA PHE A 92 1.03 17.77 40.42
C PHE A 92 1.59 19.19 40.27
N ASN A 93 2.39 19.63 41.24
CA ASN A 93 3.10 20.91 41.21
C ASN A 93 4.01 21.01 39.95
N GLU A 94 4.12 22.21 39.35
CA GLU A 94 4.91 22.45 38.11
C GLU A 94 6.36 21.93 38.21
N THR A 95 6.98 22.02 39.39
CA THR A 95 8.33 21.52 39.64
C THR A 95 8.43 19.99 39.47
N LEU A 96 7.38 19.26 39.84
CA LEU A 96 7.30 17.80 39.71
C LEU A 96 7.05 17.39 38.25
N LEU A 97 6.20 18.13 37.52
CA LEU A 97 5.98 17.94 36.08
C LEU A 97 7.25 18.22 35.27
N SER A 98 8.04 19.22 35.65
CA SER A 98 9.32 19.52 35.01
C SER A 98 10.37 18.43 35.22
N GLY A 99 10.37 17.77 36.39
CA GLY A 99 11.24 16.63 36.69
C GLY A 99 10.84 15.32 36.02
N LEU A 100 9.56 15.17 35.65
CA LEU A 100 9.04 14.01 34.90
C LEU A 100 9.26 14.15 33.39
N LYS A 101 9.49 15.37 32.89
CA LYS A 101 9.66 15.67 31.46
C LYS A 101 10.76 14.85 30.77
N PRO A 102 11.98 14.68 31.35
CA PRO A 102 13.01 13.83 30.75
C PRO A 102 12.65 12.35 30.76
N ALA A 103 11.87 11.88 31.74
CA ALA A 103 11.39 10.50 31.80
C ALA A 103 10.25 10.25 30.79
N LEU A 104 9.37 11.24 30.59
CA LEU A 104 8.38 11.27 29.50
C LEU A 104 9.05 11.32 28.12
N GLU A 105 10.14 12.07 27.97
CA GLU A 105 10.95 12.11 26.74
C GLU A 105 11.70 10.80 26.50
N ALA A 106 12.26 10.18 27.55
CA ALA A 106 12.92 8.87 27.46
C ALA A 106 11.94 7.74 27.16
N THR A 107 10.74 7.76 27.75
CA THR A 107 9.66 6.82 27.40
C THR A 107 9.16 7.06 25.98
N HIS A 108 9.08 8.30 25.51
CA HIS A 108 8.78 8.63 24.12
C HIS A 108 9.88 8.13 23.15
N LEU A 109 11.16 8.14 23.55
CA LEU A 109 12.27 7.59 22.77
C LEU A 109 12.27 6.05 22.74
N LEU A 110 12.03 5.39 23.88
CA LEU A 110 11.89 3.93 23.97
C LEU A 110 10.65 3.42 23.23
N GLN A 111 9.55 4.18 23.29
CA GLN A 111 8.37 3.97 22.46
C GLN A 111 8.74 4.07 20.98
N ARG A 112 9.47 5.11 20.54
CA ARG A 112 9.94 5.22 19.14
C ARG A 112 10.77 4.03 18.67
N GLU A 113 11.65 3.47 19.50
CA GLU A 113 12.44 2.29 19.12
C GLU A 113 11.61 1.01 19.06
N GLN A 114 10.71 0.79 20.03
CA GLN A 114 9.81 -0.38 20.03
C GLN A 114 8.78 -0.30 18.90
N PHE A 115 8.17 0.87 18.67
CA PHE A 115 7.33 1.13 17.51
C PHE A 115 8.13 1.01 16.22
N GLY A 116 9.37 1.51 16.16
CA GLY A 116 10.26 1.35 15.02
C GLY A 116 10.45 -0.12 14.63
N LYS A 117 10.68 -1.00 15.62
CA LYS A 117 10.78 -2.46 15.38
C LYS A 117 9.46 -3.07 14.89
N ILE A 118 8.33 -2.64 15.43
CA ILE A 118 6.99 -3.10 15.00
C ILE A 118 6.65 -2.59 13.59
N PHE A 119 6.94 -1.33 13.28
CA PHE A 119 6.81 -0.75 11.94
C PHE A 119 7.69 -1.49 10.94
N GLU A 120 8.94 -1.80 11.31
CA GLU A 120 9.83 -2.60 10.47
C GLU A 120 9.35 -4.04 10.29
N GLN A 121 8.66 -4.62 11.27
CA GLN A 121 8.04 -5.95 11.15
C GLN A 121 6.79 -5.90 10.28
N LEU A 122 5.90 -4.92 10.46
CA LEU A 122 4.71 -4.71 9.64
C LEU A 122 5.09 -4.36 8.19
N ARG A 123 6.11 -3.53 7.98
CA ARG A 123 6.70 -3.24 6.67
C ARG A 123 7.22 -4.52 6.03
N ARG A 124 7.97 -5.35 6.76
CA ARG A 124 8.45 -6.65 6.25
C ARG A 124 7.32 -7.62 5.90
N VAL A 125 6.22 -7.63 6.66
CA VAL A 125 5.03 -8.43 6.33
C VAL A 125 4.34 -7.87 5.08
N ALA A 126 4.12 -6.55 5.01
CA ALA A 126 3.54 -5.88 3.85
C ALA A 126 4.38 -6.12 2.58
N GLU A 127 5.71 -6.05 2.68
CA GLU A 127 6.63 -6.31 1.58
C GLU A 127 6.60 -7.76 1.10
N ARG A 128 6.29 -8.69 2.00
CA ARG A 128 6.12 -10.11 1.67
C ARG A 128 4.80 -10.45 1.01
N ILE A 129 3.75 -9.64 1.20
CA ILE A 129 2.40 -9.92 0.72
C ILE A 129 1.94 -8.98 -0.40
N LEU A 130 2.58 -7.83 -0.60
CA LEU A 130 2.25 -6.91 -1.69
C LEU A 130 3.21 -7.09 -2.88
N PRO A 131 2.76 -6.78 -4.11
CA PRO A 131 3.65 -6.72 -5.25
C PRO A 131 4.79 -5.71 -5.02
N PRO A 132 6.02 -5.96 -5.51
CA PRO A 132 7.18 -5.10 -5.24
C PRO A 132 7.00 -3.63 -5.63
N ASN A 133 6.26 -3.34 -6.69
CA ASN A 133 5.98 -1.97 -7.13
C ASN A 133 5.09 -1.17 -6.15
N TRP A 134 4.49 -1.81 -5.15
CA TRP A 134 3.66 -1.19 -4.11
C TRP A 134 4.47 -0.86 -2.86
N HIS A 135 5.70 -1.35 -2.74
CA HIS A 135 6.50 -1.19 -1.53
C HIS A 135 6.80 0.29 -1.27
N GLY A 136 6.23 0.81 -0.18
CA GLY A 136 6.29 2.23 0.19
C GLY A 136 5.63 3.19 -0.81
N ALA A 137 4.70 2.70 -1.65
CA ALA A 137 3.89 3.55 -2.51
C ALA A 137 2.87 4.31 -1.66
N ASN A 138 2.73 5.62 -1.91
CA ASN A 138 1.82 6.47 -1.16
C ASN A 138 0.49 6.69 -1.90
N GLY A 139 -0.57 6.98 -1.15
CA GLY A 139 -1.84 7.48 -1.71
C GLY A 139 -2.90 6.41 -2.01
N LEU A 140 -2.66 5.14 -1.69
CA LEU A 140 -3.69 4.12 -1.76
C LEU A 140 -4.61 4.19 -0.53
N SER A 141 -5.91 4.35 -0.74
CA SER A 141 -6.93 3.97 0.25
C SER A 141 -7.52 2.61 -0.11
N VAL A 142 -8.09 1.92 0.88
CA VAL A 142 -8.74 0.63 0.67
C VAL A 142 -9.92 0.76 -0.28
N ASP A 143 -10.81 1.73 -0.03
CA ASP A 143 -12.01 1.92 -0.84
C ASP A 143 -11.66 2.19 -2.31
N LEU A 144 -10.48 2.78 -2.55
CA LEU A 144 -9.99 3.02 -3.90
C LEU A 144 -9.52 1.73 -4.58
N LEU A 145 -9.04 0.73 -3.84
CA LEU A 145 -8.48 -0.50 -4.40
C LEU A 145 -9.51 -1.27 -5.23
N GLU A 146 -10.68 -1.54 -4.67
CA GLU A 146 -11.74 -2.24 -5.40
C GLU A 146 -12.17 -1.46 -6.64
N THR A 147 -12.31 -0.13 -6.54
CA THR A 147 -12.65 0.70 -7.69
C THR A 147 -11.60 0.62 -8.79
N LEU A 148 -10.30 0.68 -8.45
CA LEU A 148 -9.23 0.60 -9.44
C LEU A 148 -9.21 -0.75 -10.17
N LEU A 149 -9.45 -1.84 -9.44
CA LEU A 149 -9.32 -3.19 -9.97
C LEU A 149 -10.60 -3.70 -10.62
N LEU A 150 -11.73 -3.64 -9.91
CA LEU A 150 -12.99 -4.25 -10.33
C LEU A 150 -13.84 -3.31 -11.19
N ASP A 151 -13.82 -2.01 -10.93
CA ASP A 151 -14.67 -1.07 -11.67
C ASP A 151 -13.94 -0.47 -12.88
N GLU A 152 -12.65 -0.16 -12.73
CA GLU A 152 -11.82 0.42 -13.80
C GLU A 152 -10.99 -0.59 -14.56
N GLY A 153 -10.75 -1.78 -14.00
CA GLY A 153 -9.98 -2.84 -14.64
C GLY A 153 -8.49 -2.52 -14.82
N LEU A 154 -7.89 -1.80 -13.88
CA LEU A 154 -6.47 -1.43 -13.93
C LEU A 154 -5.59 -2.57 -13.38
N PRO A 155 -4.71 -3.17 -14.18
CA PRO A 155 -3.74 -4.14 -13.71
C PRO A 155 -2.57 -3.41 -13.03
N LEU A 156 -2.43 -3.58 -11.71
CA LEU A 156 -1.49 -2.77 -10.92
C LEU A 156 -0.40 -3.59 -10.20
N ALA A 157 -0.40 -4.92 -10.32
CA ALA A 157 0.60 -5.79 -9.71
C ALA A 157 1.84 -5.97 -10.60
N TRP A 158 3.05 -5.79 -10.03
CA TRP A 158 4.38 -5.79 -10.67
C TRP A 158 4.61 -4.68 -11.71
N VAL A 159 3.57 -4.29 -12.42
CA VAL A 159 3.51 -3.13 -13.32
C VAL A 159 2.29 -2.29 -12.95
N PRO A 160 2.31 -0.96 -13.13
CA PRO A 160 3.41 -0.16 -13.66
C PRO A 160 4.50 0.08 -12.59
N PRO A 161 5.64 0.73 -12.93
CA PRO A 161 6.63 1.13 -11.93
C PRO A 161 6.02 1.99 -10.83
N LYS A 162 6.59 1.92 -9.62
CA LYS A 162 6.10 2.63 -8.42
C LYS A 162 5.76 4.10 -8.67
N ALA A 163 6.65 4.85 -9.34
CA ALA A 163 6.44 6.27 -9.63
C ALA A 163 5.23 6.55 -10.55
N VAL A 164 4.83 5.59 -11.38
CA VAL A 164 3.60 5.68 -12.20
C VAL A 164 2.40 5.24 -11.37
N LEU A 165 2.56 4.20 -10.54
CA LEU A 165 1.53 3.71 -9.63
C LEU A 165 1.06 4.82 -8.67
N GLU A 166 1.98 5.56 -8.06
CA GLU A 166 1.67 6.70 -7.19
C GLU A 166 0.89 7.80 -7.92
N LYS A 167 1.20 8.06 -9.20
CA LYS A 167 0.44 9.00 -10.04
C LYS A 167 -0.98 8.50 -10.34
N VAL A 168 -1.16 7.19 -10.47
CA VAL A 168 -2.50 6.58 -10.64
C VAL A 168 -3.30 6.75 -9.35
N PHE A 169 -2.71 6.47 -8.19
CA PHE A 169 -3.39 6.64 -6.90
C PHE A 169 -3.75 8.10 -6.61
N ALA A 170 -2.86 9.04 -6.95
CA ALA A 170 -3.10 10.47 -6.75
C ALA A 170 -4.11 11.08 -7.75
N ALA A 171 -4.38 10.42 -8.89
CA ALA A 171 -5.30 10.95 -9.89
C ALA A 171 -6.76 10.77 -9.43
N PRO A 172 -7.57 11.84 -9.35
CA PRO A 172 -8.85 11.77 -8.66
C PRO A 172 -9.97 11.09 -9.45
N THR A 173 -9.87 11.06 -10.79
CA THR A 173 -10.93 10.47 -11.65
C THR A 173 -10.42 9.31 -12.50
N PRO A 174 -11.31 8.38 -12.91
CA PRO A 174 -10.96 7.28 -13.81
C PRO A 174 -10.33 7.76 -15.12
N ALA A 175 -10.84 8.87 -15.68
CA ALA A 175 -10.31 9.46 -16.91
C ALA A 175 -8.87 9.97 -16.72
N GLN A 176 -8.57 10.61 -15.59
CA GLN A 176 -7.21 11.07 -15.29
C GLN A 176 -6.26 9.90 -15.04
N ARG A 177 -6.71 8.84 -14.35
CA ARG A 177 -5.93 7.60 -14.16
C ARG A 177 -5.57 6.95 -15.49
N ARG A 178 -6.53 6.82 -16.40
CA ARG A 178 -6.29 6.34 -17.78
C ARG A 178 -5.30 7.23 -18.54
N ASN A 179 -5.39 8.54 -18.36
CA ASN A 179 -4.43 9.48 -18.97
C ASN A 179 -3.01 9.32 -18.39
N VAL A 180 -2.87 9.02 -17.09
CA VAL A 180 -1.57 8.68 -16.49
C VAL A 180 -0.98 7.46 -17.19
N ILE A 181 -1.74 6.37 -17.34
CA ILE A 181 -1.29 5.19 -18.08
C ILE A 181 -0.89 5.55 -19.52
N GLY A 182 -1.75 6.29 -20.24
CA GLY A 182 -1.50 6.69 -21.62
C GLY A 182 -0.27 7.58 -21.84
N ARG A 183 0.06 8.44 -20.86
CA ARG A 183 1.25 9.30 -20.92
C ARG A 183 2.53 8.54 -20.58
N ASN A 184 2.44 7.53 -19.73
CA ASN A 184 3.60 6.74 -19.27
C ASN A 184 3.76 5.41 -20.04
N TRP A 185 3.04 5.23 -21.15
CA TRP A 185 2.96 3.96 -21.89
C TRP A 185 4.32 3.33 -22.25
N LYS A 186 5.35 4.13 -22.59
CA LYS A 186 6.70 3.62 -22.90
C LYS A 186 7.37 3.01 -21.68
N ILE A 187 7.41 3.78 -20.59
CA ILE A 187 7.97 3.36 -19.29
C ILE A 187 7.24 2.11 -18.79
N ILE A 188 5.92 2.06 -18.96
CA ILE A 188 5.12 0.88 -18.60
C ILE A 188 5.48 -0.31 -19.49
N GLY A 189 5.56 -0.14 -20.81
CA GLY A 189 5.92 -1.21 -21.74
C GLY A 189 7.31 -1.78 -21.47
N GLU A 190 8.29 -0.93 -21.17
CA GLU A 190 9.64 -1.33 -20.75
C GLU A 190 9.62 -2.09 -19.41
N SER A 191 8.83 -1.62 -18.44
CA SER A 191 8.63 -2.33 -17.18
C SER A 191 7.96 -3.69 -17.38
N CYS A 192 7.02 -3.81 -18.32
CA CYS A 192 6.44 -5.10 -18.67
C CYS A 192 7.50 -6.07 -19.20
N VAL A 193 8.41 -5.61 -20.07
CA VAL A 193 9.53 -6.42 -20.56
C VAL A 193 10.40 -6.90 -19.41
N GLN A 194 10.79 -6.01 -18.48
CA GLN A 194 11.61 -6.37 -17.32
C GLN A 194 10.93 -7.42 -16.43
N VAL A 195 9.62 -7.31 -16.20
CA VAL A 195 8.88 -8.33 -15.42
C VAL A 195 8.84 -9.65 -16.17
N LEU A 196 8.62 -9.64 -17.50
CA LEU A 196 8.65 -10.84 -18.33
C LEU A 196 10.04 -11.49 -18.40
N ASP A 197 11.12 -10.71 -18.28
CA ASP A 197 12.52 -11.19 -18.15
C ASP A 197 12.78 -11.90 -16.82
N SER A 198 11.98 -11.59 -15.79
CA SER A 198 12.14 -12.15 -14.45
C SER A 198 11.31 -13.41 -14.18
N ILE A 199 10.58 -13.92 -15.18
CA ILE A 199 9.81 -15.15 -15.05
C ILE A 199 10.75 -16.34 -15.20
N GLU A 200 10.73 -17.22 -14.21
CA GLU A 200 11.67 -18.35 -14.11
C GLU A 200 11.00 -19.68 -14.47
N ASP A 201 9.67 -19.79 -14.34
CA ASP A 201 8.94 -21.00 -14.69
C ASP A 201 9.03 -21.32 -16.19
N PRO A 202 9.69 -22.43 -16.60
CA PRO A 202 9.82 -22.80 -18.00
C PRO A 202 8.50 -23.14 -18.68
N SER A 203 7.48 -23.58 -17.94
CA SER A 203 6.16 -23.92 -18.49
C SER A 203 5.45 -22.69 -19.08
N LEU A 204 5.74 -21.50 -18.53
CA LEU A 204 5.21 -20.23 -19.02
C LEU A 204 5.98 -19.68 -20.23
N GLY A 205 7.05 -20.35 -20.68
CA GLY A 205 8.00 -19.83 -21.67
C GLY A 205 7.34 -19.42 -23.00
N GLU A 206 6.41 -20.21 -23.53
CA GLU A 206 5.69 -19.87 -24.77
C GLU A 206 4.83 -18.62 -24.57
N HIS A 207 4.09 -18.54 -23.47
CA HIS A 207 3.26 -17.38 -23.15
C HIS A 207 4.10 -16.11 -22.97
N VAL A 208 5.27 -16.22 -22.32
CA VAL A 208 6.23 -15.12 -22.16
C VAL A 208 6.72 -14.63 -23.53
N GLN A 209 7.01 -15.52 -24.48
CA GLN A 209 7.43 -15.13 -25.83
C GLN A 209 6.34 -14.33 -26.56
N PHE A 210 5.08 -14.75 -26.50
CA PHE A 210 3.98 -13.98 -27.10
C PHE A 210 3.71 -12.64 -26.40
N ALA A 211 3.88 -12.58 -25.07
CA ALA A 211 3.79 -11.32 -24.34
C ALA A 211 4.89 -10.34 -24.77
N ARG A 212 6.11 -10.83 -25.05
CA ARG A 212 7.21 -10.01 -25.58
C ARG A 212 6.91 -9.48 -26.98
N LEU A 213 6.33 -10.29 -27.86
CA LEU A 213 5.89 -9.82 -29.18
C LEU A 213 4.87 -8.68 -29.05
N SER A 214 3.96 -8.78 -28.08
CA SER A 214 3.02 -7.69 -27.77
C SER A 214 3.76 -6.43 -27.29
N ALA A 215 4.77 -6.57 -26.44
CA ALA A 215 5.59 -5.45 -25.95
C ALA A 215 6.40 -4.79 -27.08
N VAL A 216 7.04 -5.58 -27.94
CA VAL A 216 7.75 -5.08 -29.14
C VAL A 216 6.81 -4.28 -30.03
N SER A 217 5.60 -4.80 -30.26
CA SER A 217 4.60 -4.09 -31.07
C SER A 217 4.18 -2.75 -30.44
N LEU A 218 3.91 -2.74 -29.13
CA LEU A 218 3.56 -1.51 -28.41
C LEU A 218 4.68 -0.48 -28.49
N LEU A 219 5.90 -0.88 -28.08
CA LEU A 219 7.10 -0.02 -28.04
C LEU A 219 7.52 0.46 -29.43
N GLY A 220 7.30 -0.35 -30.46
CA GLY A 220 7.46 0.02 -31.87
C GLY A 220 6.38 0.95 -32.42
N GLY A 221 5.45 1.44 -31.60
CA GLY A 221 4.41 2.38 -32.01
C GLY A 221 3.20 1.75 -32.70
N SER A 222 3.04 0.43 -32.60
CA SER A 222 1.93 -0.34 -33.16
C SER A 222 1.01 -0.86 -32.03
N PRO A 223 0.15 -0.01 -31.43
CA PRO A 223 -0.68 -0.43 -30.30
C PRO A 223 -1.75 -1.46 -30.69
N ALA A 224 -2.24 -1.43 -31.93
CA ALA A 224 -3.33 -2.29 -32.34
C ALA A 224 -2.97 -3.80 -32.36
N PRO A 225 -1.86 -4.21 -32.99
CA PRO A 225 -1.42 -5.61 -32.92
C PRO A 225 -1.03 -6.02 -31.49
N SER A 226 -0.42 -5.12 -30.71
CA SER A 226 -0.13 -5.37 -29.29
C SER A 226 -1.39 -5.73 -28.51
N GLN A 227 -2.46 -4.93 -28.64
CA GLN A 227 -3.72 -5.20 -27.97
C GLN A 227 -4.37 -6.50 -28.44
N ALA A 228 -4.41 -6.75 -29.75
CA ALA A 228 -4.99 -7.99 -30.29
C ALA A 228 -4.30 -9.22 -29.71
N LEU A 229 -2.96 -9.25 -29.74
CA LEU A 229 -2.19 -10.37 -29.25
C LEU A 229 -2.31 -10.52 -27.73
N SER A 230 -2.19 -9.43 -26.97
CA SER A 230 -2.32 -9.47 -25.51
C SER A 230 -3.72 -9.90 -25.06
N ALA A 231 -4.79 -9.42 -25.71
CA ALA A 231 -6.15 -9.80 -25.34
C ALA A 231 -6.43 -11.29 -25.58
N ASN A 232 -5.92 -11.84 -26.68
CA ASN A 232 -6.06 -13.27 -26.96
C ASN A 232 -5.16 -14.11 -26.03
N LEU A 233 -3.92 -13.67 -25.82
CA LEU A 233 -2.99 -14.35 -24.91
C LEU A 233 -3.53 -14.41 -23.49
N LEU A 234 -4.18 -13.34 -23.00
CA LEU A 234 -4.82 -13.34 -21.69
C LEU A 234 -5.84 -14.49 -21.56
N ASP A 235 -6.69 -14.71 -22.56
CA ASP A 235 -7.64 -15.83 -22.54
C ASP A 235 -6.95 -17.19 -22.68
N SER A 236 -5.91 -17.29 -23.51
CA SER A 236 -5.15 -18.52 -23.69
C SER A 236 -4.49 -18.96 -22.38
N VAL A 237 -3.81 -18.04 -21.68
CA VAL A 237 -3.20 -18.31 -20.36
C VAL A 237 -4.26 -18.74 -19.36
N LEU A 238 -5.39 -18.02 -19.27
CA LEU A 238 -6.47 -18.41 -18.36
C LEU A 238 -7.05 -19.79 -18.67
N ARG A 239 -7.09 -20.21 -19.94
CA ARG A 239 -7.57 -21.54 -20.35
C ARG A 239 -6.56 -22.65 -20.06
N ALA A 240 -5.28 -22.36 -20.18
CA ALA A 240 -4.21 -23.31 -19.91
C ALA A 240 -4.07 -23.57 -18.40
N GLU A 241 -4.07 -22.50 -17.61
CA GLU A 241 -3.66 -22.55 -16.20
C GLU A 241 -4.83 -22.74 -15.23
N PHE A 242 -6.07 -22.46 -15.64
CA PHE A 242 -7.23 -22.56 -14.77
C PHE A 242 -8.20 -23.63 -15.26
N SER A 243 -8.66 -24.48 -14.32
CA SER A 243 -9.79 -25.35 -14.57
C SER A 243 -11.02 -24.55 -15.01
N SER A 244 -11.92 -25.16 -15.78
CA SER A 244 -13.13 -24.48 -16.28
C SER A 244 -13.95 -23.80 -15.17
N PRO A 245 -14.19 -24.43 -13.99
CA PRO A 245 -14.85 -23.76 -12.87
C PRO A 245 -14.07 -22.56 -12.32
N ALA A 246 -12.77 -22.72 -12.04
CA ALA A 246 -11.94 -21.64 -11.48
C ALA A 246 -11.85 -20.44 -12.43
N ARG A 247 -11.66 -20.70 -13.73
CA ARG A 247 -11.67 -19.67 -14.77
C ARG A 247 -13.00 -18.92 -14.82
N LYS A 248 -14.12 -19.63 -14.65
CA LYS A 248 -15.45 -19.01 -14.65
C LYS A 248 -15.62 -18.06 -13.47
N THR A 249 -15.12 -18.42 -12.28
CA THR A 249 -15.15 -17.53 -11.10
C THR A 249 -14.47 -16.18 -11.37
N VAL A 250 -13.33 -16.19 -12.07
CA VAL A 250 -12.52 -14.98 -12.29
C VAL A 250 -12.84 -14.23 -13.59
N THR A 251 -13.75 -14.73 -14.42
CA THR A 251 -14.11 -14.09 -15.71
C THR A 251 -15.61 -13.83 -15.89
N SER A 252 -16.48 -14.54 -15.18
CA SER A 252 -17.92 -14.40 -15.30
C SER A 252 -18.41 -13.10 -14.69
N GLN A 253 -19.17 -12.30 -15.45
CA GLN A 253 -19.78 -11.06 -14.98
C GLN A 253 -21.11 -11.28 -14.22
N LYS A 254 -21.56 -12.54 -14.07
CA LYS A 254 -22.79 -12.87 -13.33
C LYS A 254 -22.70 -12.59 -11.83
N THR A 255 -21.50 -12.71 -11.29
CA THR A 255 -21.19 -12.47 -9.87
C THR A 255 -19.95 -11.61 -9.84
N ARG A 256 -19.97 -10.56 -9.03
CA ARG A 256 -18.77 -9.76 -8.76
C ARG A 256 -17.73 -10.64 -8.07
N LEU A 257 -16.47 -10.53 -8.49
CA LEU A 257 -15.38 -11.23 -7.82
C LEU A 257 -15.27 -10.74 -6.37
N ASP A 258 -15.27 -11.67 -5.42
CA ASP A 258 -14.92 -11.37 -4.04
C ASP A 258 -13.40 -11.42 -3.89
N MET A 259 -12.80 -10.28 -3.55
CA MET A 259 -11.35 -10.18 -3.38
C MET A 259 -10.86 -10.86 -2.10
N GLU A 260 -11.73 -11.06 -1.10
CA GLU A 260 -11.37 -11.70 0.18
C GLU A 260 -11.13 -13.21 0.04
N ASP A 261 -11.62 -13.82 -1.04
CA ASP A 261 -11.42 -15.24 -1.35
C ASP A 261 -9.98 -15.58 -1.76
N TYR A 262 -9.13 -14.56 -1.99
CA TYR A 262 -7.79 -14.73 -2.54
C TYR A 262 -6.71 -14.04 -1.69
N PRO A 263 -5.46 -14.56 -1.68
CA PRO A 263 -4.32 -13.80 -1.19
C PRO A 263 -4.20 -12.46 -1.91
N ILE A 264 -3.85 -11.38 -1.21
CA ILE A 264 -3.95 -10.01 -1.73
C ILE A 264 -3.23 -9.79 -3.09
N ARG A 265 -2.06 -10.39 -3.34
CA ARG A 265 -1.40 -10.30 -4.67
C ARG A 265 -2.26 -10.89 -5.77
N VAL A 266 -2.80 -12.08 -5.51
CA VAL A 266 -3.66 -12.82 -6.43
C VAL A 266 -4.96 -12.04 -6.64
N ALA A 267 -5.55 -11.49 -5.58
CA ALA A 267 -6.74 -10.64 -5.65
C ALA A 267 -6.52 -9.40 -6.53
N ILE A 268 -5.36 -8.73 -6.41
CA ILE A 268 -5.02 -7.55 -7.24
C ILE A 268 -5.02 -7.91 -8.73
N VAL A 269 -4.46 -9.05 -9.10
CA VAL A 269 -4.43 -9.50 -10.50
C VAL A 269 -5.80 -9.96 -10.96
N LEU A 270 -6.43 -10.86 -10.22
CA LEU A 270 -7.69 -11.48 -10.63
C LEU A 270 -8.86 -10.48 -10.66
N GLY A 271 -8.87 -9.48 -9.77
CA GLY A 271 -9.86 -8.41 -9.80
C GLY A 271 -9.78 -7.60 -11.10
N ALA A 272 -8.56 -7.24 -11.50
CA ALA A 272 -8.35 -6.55 -12.77
C ALA A 272 -8.73 -7.44 -13.96
N VAL A 273 -8.38 -8.74 -13.93
CA VAL A 273 -8.75 -9.72 -14.97
C VAL A 273 -10.27 -9.86 -15.09
N TRP A 274 -10.98 -9.91 -13.97
CA TRP A 274 -12.44 -9.98 -13.93
C TRP A 274 -13.05 -8.78 -14.65
N ALA A 275 -12.60 -7.56 -14.34
CA ALA A 275 -13.08 -6.35 -15.01
C ALA A 275 -12.76 -6.33 -16.51
N ALA A 276 -11.57 -6.81 -16.91
CA ALA A 276 -11.19 -6.92 -18.32
C ALA A 276 -12.08 -7.88 -19.13
N HIS A 277 -12.76 -8.82 -18.46
CA HIS A 277 -13.75 -9.74 -19.03
C HIS A 277 -15.19 -9.18 -19.02
N GLY A 278 -15.34 -7.87 -18.79
CA GLY A 278 -16.61 -7.16 -18.94
C GLY A 278 -17.33 -7.48 -20.26
N GLU A 279 -18.64 -7.69 -20.17
CA GLU A 279 -19.48 -8.15 -21.27
C GLU A 279 -19.65 -7.09 -22.38
N TYR A 280 -19.55 -7.55 -23.63
CA TYR A 280 -19.80 -6.75 -24.82
C TYR A 280 -20.56 -7.59 -25.83
N TRP A 281 -21.85 -7.31 -25.98
CA TRP A 281 -22.76 -8.03 -26.87
C TRP A 281 -23.27 -7.08 -27.97
N PRO A 282 -22.57 -7.00 -29.13
CA PRO A 282 -22.95 -6.08 -30.20
C PRO A 282 -24.35 -6.38 -30.76
N ASP A 283 -24.73 -7.65 -30.80
CA ASP A 283 -26.06 -8.16 -31.16
C ASP A 283 -27.17 -7.69 -30.20
N LYS A 284 -26.83 -7.40 -28.94
CA LYS A 284 -27.74 -6.80 -27.95
C LYS A 284 -27.67 -5.28 -27.90
N GLY A 285 -27.00 -4.65 -28.88
CA GLY A 285 -26.89 -3.19 -28.97
C GLY A 285 -25.93 -2.55 -27.97
N HIS A 286 -25.04 -3.33 -27.33
CA HIS A 286 -24.02 -2.76 -26.45
C HIS A 286 -23.12 -1.80 -27.24
N LYS A 287 -22.89 -0.61 -26.70
CA LYS A 287 -21.87 0.30 -27.25
C LYS A 287 -20.50 -0.27 -26.95
N ILE A 288 -19.58 -0.14 -27.92
CA ILE A 288 -18.17 -0.49 -27.72
C ILE A 288 -17.65 0.27 -26.47
N PRO A 289 -17.03 -0.39 -25.48
CA PRO A 289 -16.52 0.31 -24.30
C PRO A 289 -15.37 1.25 -24.65
N HIS A 290 -15.07 2.23 -23.79
CA HIS A 290 -13.83 3.02 -23.90
C HIS A 290 -12.67 2.37 -23.11
N THR A 291 -13.01 1.66 -22.04
CA THR A 291 -12.09 0.88 -21.21
C THR A 291 -11.61 -0.35 -21.97
N PHE A 292 -10.45 -0.88 -21.60
CA PHE A 292 -9.98 -2.13 -22.20
C PHE A 292 -11.00 -3.24 -21.89
N SER A 293 -11.44 -3.94 -22.92
CA SER A 293 -12.27 -5.14 -22.78
C SER A 293 -11.71 -6.22 -23.69
N ARG A 294 -11.47 -7.40 -23.12
CA ARG A 294 -11.04 -8.58 -23.86
C ARG A 294 -12.11 -8.97 -24.89
N HIS A 295 -13.39 -8.94 -24.51
CA HIS A 295 -14.50 -9.32 -25.38
C HIS A 295 -14.67 -8.31 -26.54
N ALA A 296 -14.59 -7.01 -26.25
CA ALA A 296 -14.63 -5.97 -27.28
C ALA A 296 -13.37 -5.92 -28.17
N SER A 297 -12.22 -6.42 -27.69
CA SER A 297 -11.04 -6.59 -28.55
C SER A 297 -11.31 -7.66 -29.62
N ALA A 298 -11.98 -8.76 -29.28
CA ALA A 298 -12.30 -9.82 -30.24
C ALA A 298 -13.44 -9.45 -31.22
N HIS A 299 -14.50 -8.79 -30.74
CA HIS A 299 -15.73 -8.56 -31.55
C HIS A 299 -16.04 -7.08 -31.85
N GLY A 300 -15.20 -6.15 -31.39
CA GLY A 300 -15.44 -4.71 -31.46
C GLY A 300 -14.23 -3.92 -31.99
N VAL A 301 -13.46 -4.52 -32.90
CA VAL A 301 -12.26 -3.91 -33.51
C VAL A 301 -12.59 -2.52 -34.06
N SER A 302 -12.05 -1.50 -33.40
CA SER A 302 -12.38 -0.10 -33.67
C SER A 302 -11.35 0.82 -33.06
N ARG A 303 -11.28 2.07 -33.55
CA ARG A 303 -10.45 3.13 -32.94
C ARG A 303 -10.81 3.43 -31.49
N ARG A 304 -12.01 3.04 -31.05
CA ARG A 304 -12.49 3.21 -29.68
C ARG A 304 -11.89 2.18 -28.73
N GLN A 305 -11.73 0.93 -29.17
CA GLN A 305 -11.07 -0.12 -28.38
C GLN A 305 -9.57 -0.16 -28.59
N TYR A 306 -9.10 -0.08 -29.82
CA TYR A 306 -7.70 -0.25 -30.22
C TYR A 306 -6.95 1.07 -30.06
N THR A 307 -6.80 1.49 -28.81
CA THR A 307 -6.10 2.71 -28.42
C THR A 307 -4.76 2.36 -27.79
N LYS A 308 -3.81 3.31 -27.81
CA LYS A 308 -2.54 3.14 -27.09
C LYS A 308 -2.72 2.85 -25.60
N ILE A 309 -3.74 3.45 -24.97
CA ILE A 309 -4.05 3.24 -23.55
C ILE A 309 -4.49 1.79 -23.33
N ASN A 310 -5.44 1.30 -24.13
CA ASN A 310 -5.95 -0.06 -23.98
C ASN A 310 -4.92 -1.12 -24.36
N ALA A 311 -4.06 -0.85 -25.35
CA ALA A 311 -2.91 -1.72 -25.67
C ALA A 311 -1.91 -1.81 -24.52
N THR A 312 -1.66 -0.69 -23.82
CA THR A 312 -0.81 -0.69 -22.63
C THR A 312 -1.46 -1.51 -21.52
N LEU A 313 -2.74 -1.29 -21.24
CA LEU A 313 -3.49 -2.03 -20.22
C LEU A 313 -3.55 -3.53 -20.53
N SER A 314 -3.78 -3.93 -21.79
CA SER A 314 -3.82 -5.34 -22.17
C SER A 314 -2.48 -6.04 -21.96
N LEU A 315 -1.37 -5.37 -22.28
CA LEU A 315 -0.04 -5.91 -22.04
C LEU A 315 0.22 -6.06 -20.54
N MET A 316 -0.13 -5.04 -19.75
CA MET A 316 -0.01 -5.10 -18.29
C MET A 316 -0.81 -6.25 -17.70
N HIS A 317 -2.05 -6.51 -18.14
CA HIS A 317 -2.87 -7.64 -17.69
C HIS A 317 -2.16 -8.97 -17.88
N VAL A 318 -1.62 -9.23 -19.09
CA VAL A 318 -0.89 -10.46 -19.37
C VAL A 318 0.38 -10.55 -18.53
N THR A 319 1.16 -9.46 -18.44
CA THR A 319 2.38 -9.44 -17.63
C THR A 319 2.10 -9.75 -16.15
N SER A 320 1.10 -9.10 -15.56
CA SER A 320 0.72 -9.32 -14.16
C SER A 320 0.21 -10.74 -13.92
N LEU A 321 -0.58 -11.30 -14.85
CA LEU A 321 -1.06 -12.68 -14.75
C LEU A 321 0.09 -13.68 -14.82
N LEU A 322 0.99 -13.55 -15.79
CA LEU A 322 2.14 -14.44 -15.93
C LEU A 322 3.07 -14.37 -14.72
N LYS A 323 3.32 -13.16 -14.18
CA LYS A 323 4.16 -13.04 -12.99
C LYS A 323 3.50 -13.61 -11.74
N MET A 324 2.18 -13.49 -11.61
CA MET A 324 1.43 -14.14 -10.53
C MET A 324 1.56 -15.67 -10.62
N LEU A 325 1.41 -16.25 -11.80
CA LEU A 325 1.54 -17.71 -11.97
C LEU A 325 2.94 -18.20 -11.58
N ASP A 326 3.97 -17.46 -11.97
CA ASP A 326 5.39 -17.77 -11.66
C ASP A 326 5.71 -17.78 -10.15
N VAL A 327 5.06 -16.92 -9.35
CA VAL A 327 5.43 -16.71 -7.92
C VAL A 327 4.36 -17.09 -6.90
N ASP A 328 3.10 -17.22 -7.32
CA ASP A 328 1.94 -17.41 -6.42
C ASP A 328 1.17 -18.73 -6.68
N THR A 329 1.57 -19.53 -7.66
CA THR A 329 0.98 -20.87 -7.87
C THR A 329 1.92 -21.96 -7.31
N PRO A 330 1.40 -22.94 -6.56
CA PRO A 330 2.21 -24.06 -6.09
C PRO A 330 2.79 -24.84 -7.29
N ARG A 331 4.09 -25.12 -7.25
CA ARG A 331 4.78 -25.98 -8.22
C ARG A 331 4.46 -27.45 -7.99
#